data_AF-A0A520AE11-F1
#
_entry.id   AF-A0A520AE11-F1
#
_cell.length_a   1.000
_cell.length_b   1.000
_cell.length_c   1.000
_cell.angle_alpha   90.00
_cell.angle_beta   90.00
_cell.angle_gamma   90.00
#
_symmetry.space_group_name_H-M   'P 1'
#
loop_
_entity.id
_entity.type
_entity.pdbx_description
1 polymer ?
#
loop_
_entity_poly.entity_id
_entity_poly.type
_entity_poly.pdbx_seq_one_letter_code
_entity_poly.pdbx_strand_id
1 'polypeptide(L)'
;LILLDEIGRGTSTYDGISIAWAIAEFLHQHPTAKPKTLFATHYHELNELANTMGRIKNFNVSIKEVGNRVIFLRKLIPGGSEHSFGIHVAKMAGMPPKLINRANEILKKLEIDRTEGQSIKDSIKKVQNQAYQLQMFSVEDPVLVKIRDSINNLDVNILTPVEALLKLDEIQRLIKQ
;
A
#
# COMPACT_ATOMS: atom_id res chain seq x y z
N LEU A 1 21.71 -17.79 -9.83
CA LEU A 1 21.15 -16.43 -9.71
C LEU A 1 19.80 -16.46 -10.37
N ILE A 2 18.74 -16.03 -9.70
CA ILE A 2 17.37 -15.98 -10.22
C ILE A 2 16.94 -14.51 -10.28
N LEU A 3 16.34 -14.12 -11.40
CA LEU A 3 15.77 -12.78 -11.61
C LEU A 3 14.28 -12.97 -11.90
N LEU A 4 13.43 -12.43 -11.04
CA LEU A 4 11.98 -12.41 -11.19
C LEU A 4 11.55 -10.96 -11.39
N ASP A 5 10.81 -10.72 -12.46
CA ASP A 5 10.30 -9.40 -12.82
C ASP A 5 8.79 -9.48 -12.95
N GLU A 6 8.09 -8.92 -11.96
CA GLU A 6 6.66 -8.66 -12.01
C GLU A 6 5.77 -9.89 -12.26
N ILE A 7 6.14 -11.02 -11.64
CA ILE A 7 5.38 -12.26 -11.64
C ILE A 7 4.00 -12.04 -10.98
N GLY A 8 2.95 -12.63 -11.55
CA GLY A 8 1.58 -12.59 -11.01
C GLY A 8 0.66 -11.52 -11.60
N ARG A 9 1.16 -10.66 -12.51
CA ARG A 9 0.38 -9.56 -13.11
C ARG A 9 -0.76 -9.98 -14.06
N GLY A 10 -0.76 -11.20 -14.59
CA GLY A 10 -1.71 -11.67 -15.61
C GLY A 10 -3.01 -12.27 -15.06
N THR A 11 -3.19 -12.28 -13.75
CA THR A 11 -4.34 -12.91 -13.06
C THR A 11 -4.96 -11.92 -12.07
N SER A 12 -5.99 -12.36 -11.34
CA SER A 12 -6.56 -11.60 -10.23
C SER A 12 -5.48 -11.23 -9.21
N THR A 13 -5.58 -10.05 -8.61
CA THR A 13 -4.55 -9.51 -7.71
C THR A 13 -4.20 -10.45 -6.57
N TYR A 14 -5.19 -11.06 -5.91
CA TYR A 14 -4.93 -12.01 -4.83
C TYR A 14 -4.28 -13.30 -5.31
N ASP A 15 -4.65 -13.79 -6.48
CA ASP A 15 -4.00 -14.95 -7.09
C ASP A 15 -2.53 -14.62 -7.45
N GLY A 16 -2.30 -13.44 -8.02
CA GLY A 16 -0.97 -12.93 -8.35
C GLY A 16 -0.07 -12.77 -7.12
N ILE A 17 -0.59 -12.14 -6.05
CA ILE A 17 0.10 -12.02 -4.75
C ILE A 17 0.40 -13.40 -4.18
N SER A 18 -0.58 -14.30 -4.17
CA SER A 18 -0.43 -15.65 -3.59
C SER A 18 0.65 -16.46 -4.29
N ILE A 19 0.69 -16.42 -5.63
CA ILE A 19 1.72 -17.10 -6.43
C ILE A 19 3.09 -16.46 -6.18
N ALA A 20 3.18 -15.13 -6.21
CA ALA A 20 4.44 -14.42 -5.97
C ALA A 20 5.00 -14.71 -4.57
N TRP A 21 4.14 -14.71 -3.56
CA TRP A 21 4.46 -15.06 -2.19
C TRP A 21 4.97 -16.49 -2.10
N ALA A 22 4.21 -17.47 -2.58
CA ALA A 22 4.58 -18.88 -2.55
C ALA A 22 5.92 -19.15 -3.25
N ILE A 23 6.21 -18.47 -4.37
CA ILE A 23 7.50 -18.56 -5.06
C ILE A 23 8.63 -18.03 -4.17
N ALA A 24 8.44 -16.87 -3.53
CA ALA A 24 9.43 -16.30 -2.62
C ALA A 24 9.70 -17.24 -1.44
N GLU A 25 8.66 -17.79 -0.82
CA GLU A 25 8.79 -18.76 0.28
C GLU A 25 9.50 -20.03 -0.18
N PHE A 26 9.10 -20.59 -1.33
CA PHE A 26 9.68 -21.79 -1.89
C PHE A 26 11.17 -21.62 -2.15
N LEU A 27 11.58 -20.56 -2.84
CA LEU A 27 12.99 -20.26 -3.13
C LEU A 27 13.79 -19.97 -1.86
N HIS A 28 13.15 -19.37 -0.85
CA HIS A 28 13.75 -19.19 0.45
C HIS A 28 13.95 -20.56 1.13
N GLN A 29 12.89 -21.34 1.35
CA GLN A 29 12.95 -22.54 2.18
C GLN A 29 13.56 -23.77 1.49
N HIS A 30 13.85 -23.70 0.19
CA HIS A 30 14.32 -24.84 -0.58
C HIS A 30 15.54 -25.54 0.06
N PRO A 31 15.48 -26.87 0.28
CA PRO A 31 16.40 -27.58 1.17
C PRO A 31 17.84 -27.63 0.65
N THR A 32 18.02 -27.80 -0.66
CA THR A 32 19.33 -28.04 -1.29
C THR A 32 19.88 -26.84 -2.04
N ALA A 33 19.04 -25.87 -2.37
CA ALA A 33 19.37 -24.75 -3.25
C ALA A 33 18.80 -23.48 -2.64
N LYS A 34 19.68 -22.57 -2.22
CA LYS A 34 19.31 -21.29 -1.62
C LYS A 34 19.81 -20.17 -2.55
N PRO A 35 19.25 -20.05 -3.76
CA PRO A 35 19.80 -19.19 -4.78
C PRO A 35 19.76 -17.73 -4.35
N LYS A 36 20.74 -16.95 -4.83
CA LYS A 36 20.60 -15.50 -4.87
C LYS A 36 19.46 -15.15 -5.82
N THR A 37 18.46 -14.42 -5.31
CA THR A 37 17.26 -14.03 -6.05
C THR A 37 17.09 -12.53 -5.98
N LEU A 38 16.83 -11.90 -7.13
CA LEU A 38 16.29 -10.54 -7.20
C LEU A 38 14.84 -10.67 -7.65
N PHE A 39 13.93 -10.08 -6.87
CA PHE A 39 12.51 -10.11 -7.14
C PHE A 39 12.02 -8.67 -7.25
N ALA A 40 11.80 -8.20 -8.48
CA ALA A 40 11.13 -6.93 -8.74
C ALA A 40 9.62 -7.16 -8.76
N THR A 41 8.89 -6.41 -7.94
CA THR A 41 7.44 -6.57 -7.79
C THR A 41 6.80 -5.24 -7.43
N HIS A 42 5.53 -5.09 -7.81
CA HIS A 42 4.65 -4.01 -7.35
C HIS A 42 3.77 -4.40 -6.16
N TYR A 43 3.84 -5.66 -5.71
CA TYR A 43 3.09 -6.12 -4.55
C TYR A 43 3.78 -5.66 -3.27
N HIS A 44 3.20 -4.66 -2.61
CA HIS A 44 3.69 -4.12 -1.35
C HIS A 44 3.53 -5.14 -0.20
N GLU A 45 2.56 -6.04 -0.31
CA GLU A 45 2.28 -7.11 0.63
C GLU A 45 3.51 -8.01 0.85
N LEU A 46 4.32 -8.22 -0.20
CA LEU A 46 5.54 -9.02 -0.11
C LEU A 46 6.62 -8.37 0.77
N ASN A 47 6.50 -7.08 1.14
CA ASN A 47 7.43 -6.45 2.08
C ASN A 47 7.42 -7.17 3.45
N GLU A 48 6.27 -7.71 3.87
CA GLU A 48 6.12 -8.43 5.14
C GLU A 48 6.99 -9.69 5.23
N LEU A 49 7.37 -10.28 4.09
CA LEU A 49 8.27 -11.42 4.05
C LEU A 49 9.64 -11.12 4.68
N ALA A 50 10.11 -9.88 4.63
CA ALA A 50 11.36 -9.49 5.27
C ALA A 50 11.28 -9.52 6.81
N ASN A 51 10.09 -9.38 7.38
CA ASN A 51 9.87 -9.41 8.83
C ASN A 51 9.95 -10.84 9.38
N THR A 52 9.54 -11.83 8.58
CA THR A 52 9.46 -13.24 9.00
C THR A 52 10.61 -14.09 8.46
N MET A 53 11.22 -13.71 7.34
CA MET A 53 12.26 -14.49 6.66
C MET A 53 13.60 -13.77 6.67
N GLY A 54 14.49 -14.15 7.60
CA GLY A 54 15.73 -13.41 7.88
C GLY A 54 16.77 -13.27 6.74
N ARG A 55 16.58 -13.93 5.58
CA ARG A 55 17.43 -13.72 4.39
C ARG A 55 16.81 -12.81 3.34
N ILE A 56 15.53 -12.46 3.49
CA ILE A 56 14.85 -11.50 2.62
C ILE A 56 15.19 -10.10 3.11
N LYS A 57 15.48 -9.22 2.16
CA LYS A 57 15.76 -7.80 2.42
C LYS A 57 15.02 -6.98 1.40
N ASN A 58 14.21 -6.03 1.86
CA ASN A 58 13.47 -5.14 0.97
C ASN A 58 14.37 -4.00 0.51
N PHE A 59 14.22 -3.65 -0.77
CA PHE A 59 14.85 -2.49 -1.37
C PHE A 59 13.83 -1.80 -2.27
N ASN A 60 13.89 -0.47 -2.32
CA ASN A 60 13.11 0.35 -3.23
C ASN A 60 14.02 1.28 -4.02
N VAL A 61 13.50 1.84 -5.12
CA VAL A 61 14.21 2.86 -5.89
C VAL A 61 13.94 4.22 -5.25
N SER A 62 15.01 4.90 -4.84
CA SER A 62 14.97 6.20 -4.19
C SER A 62 14.35 7.27 -5.10
N ILE A 63 13.53 8.09 -4.47
CA ILE A 63 12.76 9.16 -5.08
C ILE A 63 13.08 10.47 -4.35
N LYS A 64 13.07 11.58 -5.08
CA LYS A 64 13.17 12.93 -4.54
C LYS A 64 12.01 13.77 -5.03
N GLU A 65 11.26 14.34 -4.11
CA GLU A 65 10.23 15.33 -4.42
C GLU A 65 10.85 16.73 -4.43
N VAL A 66 10.64 17.46 -5.51
CA VAL A 66 11.09 18.86 -5.64
C VAL A 66 9.92 19.67 -6.16
N GLY A 67 9.27 20.42 -5.26
CA GLY A 67 8.01 21.09 -5.55
C GLY A 67 6.91 20.08 -5.89
N ASN A 68 6.20 20.29 -7.01
CA ASN A 68 5.09 19.42 -7.45
C ASN A 68 5.52 18.37 -8.50
N ARG A 69 6.79 17.94 -8.43
CA ARG A 69 7.45 17.00 -9.35
C ARG A 69 8.23 15.94 -8.56
N VAL A 70 8.12 14.70 -9.03
CA VAL A 70 8.80 13.52 -8.49
C VAL A 70 10.01 13.23 -9.38
N ILE A 71 11.19 13.00 -8.79
CA ILE A 71 12.42 12.67 -9.50
C ILE A 71 12.90 11.29 -9.05
N PHE A 72 12.99 10.34 -9.97
CA PHE A 72 13.53 9.01 -9.70
C PHE A 72 15.07 9.06 -9.73
N LEU A 73 15.70 8.84 -8.58
CA LEU A 73 17.16 8.94 -8.44
C LEU A 73 17.91 7.70 -8.95
N ARG A 74 17.19 6.67 -9.42
CA ARG A 74 17.73 5.38 -9.90
C ARG A 74 18.71 4.72 -8.93
N LYS A 75 18.56 5.00 -7.64
CA LYS A 75 19.42 4.49 -6.56
C LYS A 75 18.59 3.52 -5.72
N LEU A 76 19.05 2.28 -5.57
CA LEU A 76 18.43 1.34 -4.64
C LEU A 76 18.76 1.74 -3.19
N ILE A 77 17.74 1.82 -2.34
CA ILE A 77 17.86 2.06 -0.91
C ILE A 77 17.14 0.95 -0.13
N PRO A 78 17.63 0.58 1.07
CA PRO A 78 16.94 -0.38 1.92
C PRO A 78 15.54 0.11 2.32
N GLY A 79 14.59 -0.82 2.41
CA GLY A 79 13.20 -0.57 2.82
C GLY A 79 12.18 -1.00 1.77
N GLY A 80 10.92 -1.15 2.18
CA GLY A 80 9.78 -1.30 1.28
C GLY A 80 9.46 0.02 0.58
N SER A 81 8.72 -0.04 -0.54
CA SER A 81 8.08 1.17 -1.06
C SER A 81 6.76 1.36 -0.31
N GLU A 82 6.52 2.56 0.22
CA GLU A 82 5.24 2.89 0.88
C GLU A 82 4.25 3.50 -0.11
N HIS A 83 4.67 4.07 -1.25
CA HIS A 83 3.75 4.83 -2.11
C HIS A 83 3.76 4.37 -3.58
N SER A 84 2.59 4.45 -4.20
CA SER A 84 2.39 4.24 -5.63
C SER A 84 2.43 5.56 -6.39
N PHE A 85 3.39 5.70 -7.30
CA PHE A 85 3.63 6.95 -8.03
C PHE A 85 2.98 6.99 -9.43
N GLY A 86 1.99 6.14 -9.71
CA GLY A 86 1.44 5.96 -11.07
C GLY A 86 0.94 7.25 -11.74
N ILE A 87 0.15 8.07 -11.02
CA ILE A 87 -0.35 9.34 -11.55
C ILE A 87 0.81 10.35 -11.74
N HIS A 88 1.80 10.35 -10.85
CA HIS A 88 3.00 11.19 -10.97
C HIS A 88 3.84 10.80 -12.19
N VAL A 89 4.02 9.50 -12.45
CA VAL A 89 4.69 8.97 -13.64
C VAL A 89 3.93 9.38 -14.90
N ALA A 90 2.60 9.28 -14.91
CA ALA A 90 1.77 9.72 -16.04
C ALA A 90 1.94 11.23 -16.32
N LYS A 91 1.99 12.06 -15.27
CA LYS A 91 2.26 13.50 -15.39
C LYS A 91 3.65 13.76 -15.96
N MET A 92 4.67 13.03 -15.52
CA MET A 92 6.04 13.12 -16.06
C MET A 92 6.12 12.67 -17.52
N ALA A 93 5.32 11.68 -17.92
CA ALA A 93 5.23 11.20 -19.29
C ALA A 93 4.54 12.20 -20.24
N GLY A 94 4.08 13.35 -19.74
CA GLY A 94 3.45 14.40 -20.54
C GLY A 94 1.96 14.17 -20.81
N MET A 95 1.29 13.33 -20.00
CA MET A 95 -0.14 13.12 -20.16
C MET A 95 -0.94 14.41 -19.92
N PRO A 96 -2.07 14.62 -20.63
CA PRO A 96 -2.82 15.87 -20.57
C PRO A 96 -3.25 16.26 -19.14
N PRO A 97 -3.15 17.54 -18.74
CA PRO A 97 -3.53 17.98 -17.39
C PRO A 97 -4.98 17.61 -17.02
N LYS A 98 -5.91 17.67 -17.97
CA LYS A 98 -7.31 17.26 -17.77
C LYS A 98 -7.44 15.78 -17.38
N LEU A 99 -6.61 14.91 -17.96
CA LEU A 99 -6.57 13.48 -17.64
C LEU A 99 -5.98 13.26 -16.24
N ILE A 100 -4.88 13.95 -15.91
CA ILE A 100 -4.25 13.87 -14.59
C ILE A 100 -5.20 14.34 -13.49
N ASN A 101 -5.90 15.46 -13.70
CA ASN A 101 -6.89 15.96 -12.75
C ASN A 101 -8.02 14.94 -12.54
N ARG A 102 -8.53 14.35 -13.63
CA ARG A 102 -9.55 13.31 -13.54
C ARG A 102 -9.08 12.06 -12.82
N ALA A 103 -7.84 11.62 -13.06
CA ALA A 103 -7.26 10.48 -12.37
C ALA A 103 -7.15 10.73 -10.85
N ASN A 104 -6.77 11.95 -10.44
CA ASN A 104 -6.73 12.33 -9.03
C ASN A 104 -8.13 12.40 -8.39
N GLU A 105 -9.14 12.89 -9.10
CA GLU A 105 -10.53 12.86 -8.63
C GLU A 105 -11.02 11.42 -8.41
N ILE A 106 -10.71 10.52 -9.34
CA ILE A 106 -11.07 9.10 -9.25
C ILE A 106 -10.34 8.47 -8.06
N LEU A 107 -9.03 8.70 -7.91
CA LEU A 107 -8.26 8.18 -6.78
C LEU A 107 -8.87 8.60 -5.44
N LYS A 108 -9.18 9.89 -5.27
CA LYS A 108 -9.82 10.42 -4.05
C LYS A 108 -11.16 9.75 -3.75
N LYS A 109 -12.00 9.53 -4.76
CA LYS A 109 -13.28 8.83 -4.57
C LYS A 109 -13.08 7.41 -4.09
N LEU A 110 -12.13 6.70 -4.69
CA LEU A 110 -11.85 5.30 -4.35
C LEU A 110 -11.21 5.17 -2.96
N GLU A 111 -10.46 6.18 -2.49
CA GLU A 111 -9.96 6.27 -1.11
C GLU A 111 -11.08 6.52 -0.09
N ILE A 112 -12.04 7.40 -0.42
CA ILE A 112 -13.21 7.69 0.45
C ILE A 112 -14.12 6.47 0.56
N ASP A 113 -14.45 5.81 -0.56
CA ASP A 113 -15.29 4.60 -0.60
C ASP A 113 -14.71 3.46 0.26
N ARG A 114 -13.38 3.42 0.42
CA ARG A 114 -12.69 2.46 1.31
C ARG A 114 -12.83 2.80 2.80
N THR A 115 -12.96 4.09 3.13
CA THR A 115 -12.90 4.58 4.52
C THR A 115 -14.29 4.63 5.17
N GLU A 116 -15.34 4.87 4.39
CA GLU A 116 -16.67 5.14 4.95
C GLU A 116 -17.59 3.92 5.07
N GLY A 117 -17.25 2.73 4.56
CA GLY A 117 -17.95 1.48 4.88
C GLY A 117 -19.49 1.53 4.79
N GLN A 118 -20.07 2.45 4.03
CA GLN A 118 -21.50 2.71 4.04
C GLN A 118 -22.22 2.00 2.90
N SER A 119 -22.99 1.01 3.35
CA SER A 119 -24.16 0.38 2.73
C SER A 119 -24.94 1.28 1.77
N ILE A 120 -25.38 0.71 0.64
CA ILE A 120 -26.80 0.59 0.24
C ILE A 120 -26.84 -0.12 -1.13
N LYS A 121 -27.33 -1.36 -1.09
CA LYS A 121 -28.16 -2.13 -2.05
C LYS A 121 -28.21 -1.90 -3.58
N ASP A 122 -27.53 -0.94 -4.21
CA ASP A 122 -27.76 -0.64 -5.65
C ASP A 122 -26.57 -0.79 -6.60
N SER A 123 -25.42 -1.33 -6.18
CA SER A 123 -24.24 -1.50 -7.07
C SER A 123 -23.77 -2.94 -7.30
N ILE A 124 -24.60 -3.94 -6.95
CA ILE A 124 -24.28 -5.38 -6.92
C ILE A 124 -23.75 -5.97 -8.27
N LYS A 125 -23.80 -5.24 -9.39
CA LYS A 125 -23.29 -5.74 -10.69
C LYS A 125 -21.96 -5.15 -11.20
N LYS A 126 -21.37 -4.12 -10.55
CA LYS A 126 -20.09 -3.53 -11.02
C LYS A 126 -18.89 -3.70 -10.08
N VAL A 127 -19.13 -4.12 -8.83
CA VAL A 127 -18.12 -4.13 -7.76
C VAL A 127 -17.18 -5.34 -7.78
N GLN A 128 -17.56 -6.47 -8.40
CA GLN A 128 -16.71 -7.67 -8.38
C GLN A 128 -15.36 -7.50 -9.12
N ASN A 129 -15.24 -6.54 -10.05
CA ASN A 129 -13.99 -6.28 -10.77
C ASN A 129 -13.13 -5.15 -10.19
N GLN A 130 -13.65 -4.32 -9.28
CA GLN A 130 -12.98 -3.07 -8.87
C GLN A 130 -12.25 -3.17 -7.53
N ALA A 131 -12.66 -4.08 -6.64
CA ALA A 131 -11.93 -4.35 -5.40
C ALA A 131 -10.50 -4.88 -5.64
N TYR A 132 -10.24 -5.50 -6.81
CA TYR A 132 -8.97 -6.13 -7.12
C TYR A 132 -7.87 -5.14 -7.52
N GLN A 133 -8.17 -3.98 -8.09
CA GLN A 133 -7.13 -3.07 -8.63
C GLN A 133 -6.63 -2.03 -7.61
N LEU A 134 -7.34 -1.84 -6.50
CA LEU A 134 -7.21 -0.68 -5.62
C LEU A 134 -6.31 -0.85 -4.40
N GLN A 135 -5.84 -2.07 -4.14
CA GLN A 135 -4.91 -2.32 -3.02
C GLN A 135 -3.46 -1.91 -3.32
N MET A 136 -3.14 -1.54 -4.58
CA MET A 136 -1.88 -0.89 -4.97
C MET A 136 -1.59 0.43 -4.22
N PHE A 137 -2.59 1.02 -3.54
CA PHE A 137 -2.47 2.30 -2.82
C PHE A 137 -2.64 2.14 -1.30
N SER A 138 -2.63 0.92 -0.76
CA SER A 138 -2.76 0.66 0.67
C SER A 138 -1.44 0.83 1.40
N VAL A 139 -1.02 2.08 1.55
CA VAL A 139 -0.18 2.48 2.69
C VAL A 139 -1.13 2.53 3.87
N GLU A 140 -1.11 1.51 4.72
CA GLU A 140 -1.60 1.73 6.06
C GLU A 140 -0.54 2.60 6.75
N ASP A 141 -0.71 3.92 6.64
CA ASP A 141 0.10 4.88 7.38
C ASP A 141 0.16 4.39 8.85
N PRO A 142 1.37 4.14 9.40
CA PRO A 142 1.51 3.64 10.77
C PRO A 142 0.79 4.50 11.81
N VAL A 143 0.57 5.78 11.52
CA VAL A 143 -0.23 6.70 12.34
C VAL A 143 -1.72 6.34 12.25
N LEU A 144 -2.24 6.04 11.06
CA LEU A 144 -3.64 5.64 10.86
C LEU A 144 -3.95 4.28 11.50
N VAL A 145 -3.02 3.32 11.48
CA VAL A 145 -3.17 2.03 12.18
C VAL A 145 -3.28 2.25 13.68
N LYS A 146 -2.38 3.08 14.27
CA LYS A 146 -2.42 3.42 15.70
C LYS A 146 -3.70 4.13 16.10
N ILE A 147 -4.20 5.04 15.27
CA ILE A 147 -5.47 5.74 15.51
C ILE A 147 -6.63 4.75 15.46
N ARG A 148 -6.67 3.88 14.45
CA ARG A 148 -7.70 2.85 14.30
C ARG A 148 -7.75 1.90 15.50
N ASP A 149 -6.59 1.41 15.94
CA ASP A 149 -6.50 0.51 17.10
C ASP A 149 -6.89 1.23 18.41
N SER A 150 -6.54 2.50 18.54
CA SER A 150 -6.92 3.32 19.70
C SER A 150 -8.43 3.54 19.78
N ILE A 151 -9.09 3.73 18.63
CA ILE A 151 -10.55 3.92 18.55
C ILE A 151 -11.29 2.59 18.77
N ASN A 152 -10.84 1.49 18.17
CA ASN A 152 -11.50 0.19 18.28
C ASN A 152 -11.50 -0.38 19.71
N ASN A 153 -10.48 -0.04 20.50
CA ASN A 153 -10.39 -0.47 21.90
C ASN A 153 -11.07 0.49 22.88
N LEU A 154 -11.72 1.56 22.39
CA LEU A 154 -12.37 2.56 23.20
C LEU A 154 -13.85 2.23 23.40
N ASP A 155 -14.30 2.09 24.65
CA ASP A 155 -15.74 1.99 24.95
C ASP A 155 -16.31 3.38 25.27
N VAL A 156 -16.99 3.96 24.29
CA VAL A 156 -17.59 5.29 24.38
C VAL A 156 -18.65 5.38 25.50
N ASN A 157 -19.26 4.27 25.90
CA ASN A 157 -20.31 4.27 26.92
C ASN A 157 -19.77 4.31 28.36
N ILE A 158 -18.47 4.09 28.54
CA ILE A 158 -17.82 4.02 29.85
C ILE A 158 -16.98 5.27 30.13
N LEU A 159 -16.66 6.06 29.11
CA LEU A 159 -15.82 7.24 29.24
C LEU A 159 -16.54 8.41 29.92
N THR A 160 -15.83 9.09 30.81
CA THR A 160 -16.27 10.41 31.28
C THR A 160 -16.06 11.46 30.18
N PRO A 161 -16.84 12.56 30.19
CA PRO A 161 -16.69 13.64 29.20
C PRO A 161 -15.27 14.22 29.13
N VAL A 162 -14.54 14.24 30.25
CA VAL A 162 -13.17 14.72 30.32
C VAL A 162 -12.19 13.75 29.66
N GLU A 163 -12.34 12.45 29.89
CA GLU A 163 -11.50 11.41 29.25
C GLU A 163 -11.71 11.36 27.74
N ALA A 164 -12.94 11.55 27.27
CA ALA A 164 -13.25 11.64 25.85
C ALA A 164 -12.52 12.82 25.18
N LEU A 165 -12.53 13.99 25.82
CA LEU A 165 -11.82 15.17 25.31
C LEU A 165 -10.29 14.98 25.30
N LEU A 166 -9.73 14.34 26.33
CA LEU A 166 -8.30 14.04 26.40
C LEU A 166 -7.87 13.04 25.32
N LYS A 167 -8.68 12.00 25.07
CA LYS A 167 -8.43 11.03 23.99
C LYS A 167 -8.52 11.67 22.61
N LEU A 168 -9.42 12.62 22.43
CA LEU A 168 -9.55 13.36 21.18
C LEU A 168 -8.37 14.33 20.93
N ASP A 169 -7.84 14.96 21.99
CA ASP A 169 -6.60 15.75 21.91
C ASP A 169 -5.38 14.89 21.56
N GLU A 170 -5.28 13.69 22.15
CA GLU A 170 -4.23 12.71 21.85
C GLU A 170 -4.23 12.32 20.36
N ILE A 171 -5.41 11.99 19.81
CA ILE A 171 -5.57 11.68 18.38
C ILE A 171 -5.24 12.90 17.50
N GLN A 172 -5.67 14.11 17.88
CA GLN A 172 -5.34 15.31 17.11
C GLN A 172 -3.84 15.60 17.08
N ARG A 173 -3.10 15.35 18.18
CA ARG A 173 -1.64 15.52 18.22
C ARG A 173 -0.93 14.53 17.31
N LEU A 174 -1.42 13.30 17.23
CA LEU A 174 -0.86 12.27 16.34
C LEU A 174 -1.01 12.63 14.86
N ILE A 175 -2.07 13.38 14.49
CA ILE A 175 -2.34 13.81 13.10
C ILE A 175 -1.59 15.10 12.73
N LYS A 176 -1.24 15.94 13.71
CA LYS A 176 -0.56 17.24 13.48
C LYS A 176 0.97 17.16 13.43
N GLN A 177 1.57 16.00 13.67
CA GLN A 177 3.01 15.75 13.46
C GLN A 177 3.28 15.42 12.00
#